data_AF-A0A930U006-F1
#
_entry.id   AF-A0A930U006-F1
#
_cell.length_a   1.000
_cell.length_b   1.000
_cell.length_c   1.000
_cell.angle_alpha   90.00
_cell.angle_beta   90.00
_cell.angle_gamma   90.00
#
_symmetry.space_group_name_H-M   'P 1'
#
loop_
_entity.id
_entity.type
_entity.pdbx_description
1 polymer ?
#
loop_
_entity_poly.entity_id
_entity_poly.type
_entity_poly.pdbx_seq_one_letter_code
_entity_poly.pdbx_strand_id
1 'polypeptide(L)'
;MEAKDLTALIHPMLAVAIVFPLIGMVVRLAILTRQRRLQVADHQKSKLAPTNGPDHLQLGRWLAAWVVAITLIALLYSIIVKSILPNQLWSADPFKFVFLILLFVATIASFALLYMAKPALWRGIFATLTGMGLVILGCQDGVFRRGYEWYTSHYYYGIIAALLMVFSLAIVADIYKDRQHRWRRAHMILNSVAVLLFIGQGFTGTRDLLEIPLSWQMPYIYQCDFENLTCPQLSDGEGG
;
A
#
# COMPACT_ATOMS: atom_id res chain seq x y z
N MET A 1 -8.52 24.31 -8.69
CA MET A 1 -7.61 23.29 -8.13
C MET A 1 -6.21 23.85 -8.15
N GLU A 2 -5.54 23.80 -7.01
CA GLU A 2 -4.14 24.22 -6.89
C GLU A 2 -3.19 23.04 -7.17
N ALA A 3 -1.91 23.33 -7.37
CA ALA A 3 -0.88 22.30 -7.58
C ALA A 3 -0.89 21.24 -6.46
N LYS A 4 -1.11 21.65 -5.21
CA LYS A 4 -1.18 20.73 -4.05
C LYS A 4 -2.35 19.73 -4.16
N ASP A 5 -3.49 20.17 -4.70
CA ASP A 5 -4.65 19.30 -4.93
C ASP A 5 -4.34 18.25 -5.99
N LEU A 6 -3.70 18.66 -7.09
CA LEU A 6 -3.29 17.73 -8.15
C LEU A 6 -2.27 16.71 -7.65
N THR A 7 -1.29 17.15 -6.84
CA THR A 7 -0.30 16.24 -6.26
C THR A 7 -0.91 15.25 -5.28
N ALA A 8 -1.97 15.62 -4.54
CA ALA A 8 -2.70 14.71 -3.67
C ALA A 8 -3.32 13.53 -4.45
N LEU A 9 -3.73 13.78 -5.69
CA LEU A 9 -4.37 12.80 -6.57
C LEU A 9 -3.40 11.88 -7.32
N ILE A 10 -2.08 12.07 -7.20
CA ILE A 10 -1.08 11.21 -7.87
C ILE A 10 -1.22 9.76 -7.40
N HIS A 11 -1.31 9.53 -6.08
CA HIS A 11 -1.38 8.17 -5.55
C HIS A 11 -2.68 7.42 -5.96
N PRO A 12 -3.90 7.98 -5.89
CA PRO A 12 -5.10 7.27 -6.35
C PRO A 12 -5.10 7.09 -7.87
N MET A 13 -4.58 8.06 -8.63
CA MET A 13 -4.44 7.91 -10.09
C MET A 13 -3.54 6.72 -10.45
N LEU A 14 -2.39 6.59 -9.81
CA LEU A 14 -1.49 5.44 -10.01
C LEU A 14 -2.11 4.12 -9.55
N ALA A 15 -2.86 4.14 -8.44
CA ALA A 15 -3.57 2.96 -7.96
C ALA A 15 -4.58 2.44 -9.00
N VAL A 16 -5.39 3.34 -9.59
CA VAL A 16 -6.37 3.01 -10.63
C VAL A 16 -5.69 2.58 -11.93
N ALA A 17 -4.68 3.31 -12.38
CA ALA A 17 -4.04 3.04 -13.67
C ALA A 17 -3.17 1.79 -13.68
N ILE A 18 -2.59 1.40 -12.54
CA ILE A 18 -1.55 0.37 -12.48
C ILE A 18 -1.91 -0.75 -11.50
N VAL A 19 -2.16 -0.41 -10.23
CA VAL A 19 -2.30 -1.43 -9.17
C VAL A 19 -3.58 -2.26 -9.34
N PHE A 20 -4.73 -1.63 -9.61
CA PHE A 20 -6.00 -2.34 -9.77
C PHE A 20 -6.00 -3.31 -10.96
N PRO A 21 -5.53 -2.92 -12.18
CA PRO A 21 -5.33 -3.87 -13.27
C PRO A 21 -4.38 -5.02 -12.91
N LEU A 22 -3.26 -4.73 -12.23
CA LEU A 22 -2.29 -5.76 -11.81
C LEU A 22 -2.92 -6.77 -10.84
N ILE A 23 -3.72 -6.33 -9.88
CA ILE A 23 -4.44 -7.23 -8.96
C ILE A 23 -5.31 -8.20 -9.76
N GLY A 24 -6.13 -7.68 -10.68
CA GLY A 24 -7.01 -8.52 -11.51
C GLY A 24 -6.24 -9.57 -12.32
N MET A 25 -5.13 -9.18 -12.95
CA MET A 25 -4.27 -10.08 -13.71
C MET A 25 -3.62 -11.16 -12.83
N VAL A 26 -3.07 -10.77 -11.68
CA VAL A 26 -2.39 -11.67 -10.74
C VAL A 26 -3.37 -12.68 -10.15
N VAL A 27 -4.56 -12.24 -9.74
CA VAL A 27 -5.63 -13.11 -9.20
C VAL A 27 -6.10 -14.10 -10.26
N ARG A 28 -6.35 -13.64 -11.49
CA ARG A 28 -6.72 -14.52 -12.60
C ARG A 28 -5.65 -15.60 -12.84
N LEU A 29 -4.38 -15.22 -12.91
CA LEU A 29 -3.28 -16.18 -13.12
C LEU A 29 -3.12 -17.14 -11.92
N ALA A 30 -3.40 -16.70 -10.69
CA ALA A 30 -3.41 -17.57 -9.52
C ALA A 30 -4.48 -18.67 -9.64
N ILE A 31 -5.70 -18.31 -10.06
CA ILE A 31 -6.80 -19.25 -10.29
C ILE A 31 -6.43 -20.25 -11.40
N LEU A 32 -5.94 -19.77 -12.54
CA LEU A 32 -5.55 -20.63 -13.66
C LEU A 32 -4.40 -21.57 -13.28
N THR A 33 -3.42 -21.08 -12.51
CA THR A 33 -2.32 -21.90 -11.99
C THR A 33 -2.84 -23.00 -11.07
N ARG A 34 -3.80 -22.69 -10.19
CA ARG A 34 -4.43 -23.68 -9.30
C ARG A 34 -5.23 -24.71 -10.08
N GLN A 35 -6.09 -24.28 -11.00
CA GLN A 35 -6.91 -25.17 -11.83
C GLN A 35 -6.04 -26.14 -12.63
N ARG A 36 -4.95 -25.64 -13.21
CA ARG A 36 -4.00 -26.47 -13.95
C ARG A 36 -3.39 -27.56 -13.06
N ARG A 37 -3.00 -27.21 -11.83
CA ARG A 37 -2.42 -28.17 -10.87
C ARG A 37 -3.41 -29.25 -10.46
N LEU A 38 -4.68 -28.90 -10.25
CA LEU A 38 -5.74 -29.88 -9.94
C LEU A 38 -5.95 -30.86 -11.11
N GLN A 39 -6.07 -30.34 -12.34
CA GLN A 39 -6.21 -31.19 -13.53
C GLN A 39 -5.04 -32.17 -13.70
N VAL A 40 -3.80 -31.72 -13.46
CA VAL A 40 -2.61 -32.59 -13.53
C VAL A 40 -2.63 -33.64 -12.42
N ALA A 41 -3.07 -33.29 -11.22
CA ALA A 41 -3.20 -34.23 -10.10
C ALA A 41 -4.26 -35.31 -10.39
N ASP A 42 -5.33 -34.96 -11.11
CA ASP A 42 -6.38 -35.89 -11.55
C ASP A 42 -6.02 -36.64 -12.86
N HIS A 43 -4.75 -36.64 -13.26
CA HIS A 43 -4.24 -37.27 -14.49
C HIS A 43 -4.91 -36.78 -15.80
N GLN A 44 -5.53 -35.59 -15.78
CA GLN A 44 -6.16 -34.99 -16.96
C GLN A 44 -5.16 -34.18 -17.79
N LYS A 45 -5.30 -34.23 -19.12
CA LYS A 45 -4.55 -33.34 -20.02
C LYS A 45 -5.12 -31.91 -19.91
N SER A 46 -4.41 -31.05 -19.19
CA SER A 46 -4.79 -29.64 -19.06
C SER A 46 -4.63 -28.85 -20.36
N LYS A 47 -5.65 -28.07 -20.71
CA LYS A 47 -5.59 -27.08 -21.81
C LYS A 47 -4.97 -25.74 -21.38
N LEU A 48 -4.69 -25.57 -20.08
CA LEU A 48 -4.14 -24.34 -19.53
C LEU A 48 -2.63 -24.27 -19.79
N ALA A 49 -2.16 -23.08 -20.18
CA ALA A 49 -0.75 -22.86 -20.48
C ALA A 49 0.14 -23.19 -19.27
N PRO A 50 1.29 -23.87 -19.47
CA PRO A 50 2.26 -24.11 -18.40
C PRO A 50 2.91 -22.82 -17.88
N THR A 51 2.87 -21.73 -18.66
CA THR A 51 3.44 -20.42 -18.30
C THR A 51 2.61 -19.67 -17.26
N ASN A 52 1.34 -20.03 -17.02
CA ASN A 52 0.47 -19.32 -16.07
C ASN A 52 1.10 -19.13 -14.67
N GLY A 53 1.87 -20.12 -14.19
CA GLY A 53 2.58 -20.05 -12.90
C GLY A 53 3.76 -19.06 -12.93
N PRO A 54 4.71 -19.20 -13.86
CA PRO A 54 5.74 -18.20 -14.13
C PRO A 54 5.19 -16.78 -14.34
N ASP A 55 4.12 -16.62 -15.13
CA ASP A 55 3.49 -15.34 -15.43
C ASP A 55 2.87 -14.72 -14.16
N HIS A 56 2.21 -15.54 -13.32
CA HIS A 56 1.72 -15.13 -12.00
C HIS A 56 2.85 -14.59 -11.12
N LEU A 57 3.99 -15.27 -11.07
CA LEU A 57 5.14 -14.82 -10.29
C LEU A 57 5.68 -13.48 -10.82
N GLN A 58 5.82 -13.34 -12.14
CA GLN A 58 6.32 -12.12 -12.74
C GLN A 58 5.40 -10.92 -12.45
N LEU A 59 4.09 -11.06 -12.70
CA LEU A 59 3.14 -10.00 -12.40
C LEU A 59 2.98 -9.77 -10.89
N GLY A 60 3.10 -10.80 -10.06
CA GLY A 60 3.11 -10.67 -8.60
C GLY A 60 4.30 -9.83 -8.11
N ARG A 61 5.46 -9.97 -8.74
CA ARG A 61 6.63 -9.10 -8.47
C ARG A 61 6.37 -7.65 -8.87
N TRP A 62 5.70 -7.42 -10.01
CA TRP A 62 5.31 -6.06 -10.41
C TRP A 62 4.27 -5.46 -9.46
N LEU A 63 3.27 -6.24 -9.06
CA LEU A 63 2.25 -5.82 -8.10
C LEU A 63 2.90 -5.38 -6.78
N ALA A 64 3.81 -6.20 -6.23
CA ALA A 64 4.51 -5.85 -5.00
C ALA A 64 5.36 -4.58 -5.14
N ALA A 65 6.07 -4.42 -6.25
CA ALA A 65 6.85 -3.22 -6.54
C ALA A 65 5.97 -1.96 -6.55
N TRP A 66 4.86 -2.01 -7.30
CA TRP A 66 3.97 -0.88 -7.45
C TRP A 66 3.24 -0.53 -6.16
N VAL A 67 2.74 -1.52 -5.42
CA VAL A 67 2.08 -1.28 -4.12
C VAL A 67 3.03 -0.56 -3.16
N VAL A 68 4.26 -1.06 -2.99
CA VAL A 68 5.25 -0.41 -2.13
C VAL A 68 5.61 0.99 -2.63
N ALA A 69 5.79 1.16 -3.95
CA ALA A 69 6.11 2.46 -4.54
C ALA A 69 4.99 3.49 -4.32
N ILE A 70 3.73 3.15 -4.58
CA ILE A 70 2.62 4.09 -4.37
C ILE A 70 2.40 4.39 -2.88
N THR A 71 2.65 3.43 -1.98
CA THR A 71 2.64 3.68 -0.53
C THR A 71 3.70 4.71 -0.17
N LEU A 72 4.93 4.55 -0.65
CA LEU A 72 6.01 5.52 -0.38
C LEU A 72 5.70 6.90 -0.97
N ILE A 73 5.10 6.99 -2.16
CA ILE A 73 4.66 8.27 -2.76
C ILE A 73 3.60 8.93 -1.89
N ALA A 74 2.59 8.19 -1.42
CA ALA A 74 1.54 8.71 -0.56
C ALA A 74 2.12 9.22 0.78
N LEU A 75 2.99 8.44 1.41
CA LEU A 75 3.66 8.82 2.66
C LEU A 75 4.55 10.06 2.46
N LEU A 76 5.31 10.12 1.37
CA LEU A 76 6.18 11.25 1.05
C LEU A 76 5.35 12.53 0.88
N TYR A 77 4.26 12.47 0.13
CA TYR A 77 3.35 13.59 -0.03
C TYR A 77 2.80 14.07 1.32
N SER A 78 2.24 13.15 2.12
CA SER A 78 1.68 13.47 3.44
C SER A 78 2.72 14.12 4.36
N ILE A 79 3.91 13.54 4.47
CA ILE A 79 4.97 14.06 5.34
C ILE A 79 5.45 15.43 4.85
N ILE A 80 5.67 15.62 3.54
CA ILE A 80 6.14 16.91 3.01
C ILE A 80 5.10 18.01 3.22
N VAL A 81 3.87 17.78 2.76
CA VAL A 81 2.85 18.83 2.67
C VAL A 81 2.20 19.11 4.02
N LYS A 82 2.07 18.10 4.88
CA LYS A 82 1.38 18.24 6.18
C LYS A 82 2.33 18.33 7.38
N SER A 83 3.63 18.07 7.21
CA SER A 83 4.60 18.15 8.31
C SER A 83 5.82 19.01 7.99
N ILE A 84 6.57 18.74 6.93
CA ILE A 84 7.84 19.43 6.64
C ILE A 84 7.62 20.90 6.25
N LEU A 85 6.76 21.18 5.26
CA LEU A 85 6.54 22.55 4.77
C LEU A 85 5.88 23.46 5.83
N PRO A 86 4.79 23.06 6.51
CA PRO A 86 4.12 23.95 7.46
C PRO A 86 4.98 24.27 8.69
N ASN A 87 5.77 23.30 9.16
CA ASN A 87 6.59 23.45 10.36
C ASN A 87 8.04 23.87 10.08
N GLN A 88 8.41 24.09 8.81
CA GLN A 88 9.77 24.40 8.38
C GLN A 88 10.83 23.49 9.02
N LEU A 89 10.59 22.17 8.98
CA LEU A 89 11.38 21.18 9.74
C LEU A 89 12.88 21.27 9.45
N TRP A 90 13.30 21.72 8.27
CA TRP A 90 14.71 21.92 7.92
C TRP A 90 15.44 22.91 8.82
N SER A 91 14.73 23.90 9.39
CA SER A 91 15.29 24.88 10.34
C SER A 91 14.89 24.55 11.78
N ALA A 92 13.64 24.15 12.00
CA ALA A 92 13.08 23.95 13.34
C ALA A 92 13.56 22.65 14.02
N ASP A 93 13.73 21.58 13.25
CA ASP A 93 14.24 20.28 13.73
C ASP A 93 15.06 19.59 12.61
N PRO A 94 16.30 20.06 12.37
CA PRO A 94 17.14 19.55 11.30
C PRO A 94 17.45 18.05 11.44
N PHE A 95 17.49 17.54 12.67
CA PHE A 95 17.71 16.12 12.93
C PHE A 95 16.57 15.28 12.39
N LYS A 96 15.32 15.60 12.76
CA LYS A 96 14.14 14.90 12.23
C LYS A 96 14.06 15.01 10.71
N PHE A 97 14.36 16.18 10.15
CA PHE A 97 14.38 16.38 8.70
C PHE A 97 15.36 15.43 7.99
N VAL A 98 16.62 15.37 8.44
CA VAL A 98 17.65 14.48 7.87
C VAL A 98 17.29 13.00 8.10
N PHE A 99 16.79 12.67 9.30
CA PHE A 99 16.38 11.31 9.64
C PHE A 99 15.29 10.79 8.69
N LEU A 100 14.28 11.60 8.38
CA LEU A 100 13.20 11.21 7.46
C LEU A 100 13.72 10.92 6.05
N ILE A 101 14.63 11.76 5.53
CA ILE A 101 15.25 11.56 4.22
C ILE A 101 16.03 10.24 4.20
N LEU A 102 16.88 10.02 5.21
CA LEU A 102 17.67 8.79 5.33
C LEU A 102 16.77 7.55 5.45
N LEU A 103 15.65 7.65 6.17
CA LEU A 103 14.71 6.55 6.33
C LEU A 103 14.01 6.20 5.02
N PHE A 104 13.58 7.18 4.22
CA PHE A 104 13.07 6.93 2.87
C PHE A 104 14.10 6.21 1.99
N VAL A 105 15.34 6.72 1.95
CA VAL A 105 16.42 6.13 1.16
C VAL A 105 16.73 4.70 1.62
N ALA A 106 16.85 4.47 2.93
CA ALA A 106 17.12 3.16 3.50
C ALA A 106 15.97 2.16 3.22
N THR A 107 14.72 2.61 3.26
CA THR A 107 13.55 1.78 2.95
C THR A 107 13.55 1.36 1.49
N ILE A 108 13.78 2.29 0.56
CA ILE A 108 13.86 2.02 -0.88
C ILE A 108 15.04 1.09 -1.19
N ALA A 109 16.22 1.36 -0.62
CA ALA A 109 17.40 0.54 -0.81
C ALA A 109 17.18 -0.89 -0.28
N SER A 110 16.59 -1.03 0.91
CA SER A 110 16.25 -2.33 1.48
C SER A 110 15.28 -3.10 0.58
N PHE A 111 14.28 -2.42 0.04
CA PHE A 111 13.33 -3.03 -0.89
C PHE A 111 13.99 -3.49 -2.19
N ALA A 112 14.87 -2.67 -2.77
CA ALA A 112 15.64 -3.05 -3.96
C ALA A 112 16.55 -4.26 -3.68
N LEU A 113 17.23 -4.27 -2.54
CA LEU A 113 18.08 -5.38 -2.11
C LEU A 113 17.28 -6.67 -1.87
N LEU A 114 16.03 -6.58 -1.42
CA LEU A 114 15.13 -7.73 -1.30
C LEU A 114 14.92 -8.45 -2.66
N TYR A 115 14.82 -7.72 -3.77
CA TYR A 115 14.70 -8.32 -5.11
C TYR A 115 15.98 -9.05 -5.55
N MET A 116 17.14 -8.60 -5.06
CA MET A 116 18.45 -9.15 -5.41
C MET A 116 18.88 -10.29 -4.47
N ALA A 117 18.30 -10.36 -3.27
CA ALA A 117 18.69 -11.30 -2.23
C ALA A 117 18.36 -12.76 -2.58
N LYS A 118 19.40 -13.60 -2.63
CA LYS A 118 19.25 -15.05 -2.85
C LYS A 118 19.17 -15.83 -1.53
N PRO A 119 20.04 -15.60 -0.53
CA PRO A 119 20.01 -16.37 0.72
C PRO A 119 18.77 -16.04 1.57
N ALA A 120 18.24 -17.02 2.29
CA ALA A 120 17.04 -16.84 3.12
C ALA A 120 17.21 -15.78 4.21
N LEU A 121 18.39 -15.75 4.85
CA LEU A 121 18.73 -14.75 5.86
C LEU A 121 18.60 -13.32 5.32
N TRP A 122 19.22 -13.03 4.17
CA TRP A 122 19.19 -11.69 3.57
C TRP A 122 17.80 -11.30 3.08
N ARG A 123 17.02 -12.24 2.52
CA ARG A 123 15.60 -11.97 2.19
C ARG A 123 14.81 -11.56 3.43
N GLY A 124 15.01 -12.28 4.54
CA GLY A 124 14.38 -11.94 5.82
C GLY A 124 14.78 -10.56 6.32
N ILE A 125 16.08 -10.27 6.37
CA ILE A 125 16.62 -8.97 6.82
C ILE A 125 16.05 -7.82 5.98
N PHE A 126 16.16 -7.89 4.66
CA PHE A 126 15.69 -6.80 3.80
C PHE A 126 14.17 -6.65 3.80
N ALA A 127 13.41 -7.75 3.94
CA ALA A 127 11.97 -7.68 4.12
C ALA A 127 11.60 -7.00 5.44
N THR A 128 12.27 -7.34 6.54
CA THR A 128 12.06 -6.71 7.85
C THR A 128 12.42 -5.23 7.81
N LEU A 129 13.58 -4.87 7.26
CA LEU A 129 14.00 -3.46 7.16
C LEU A 129 13.05 -2.64 6.29
N THR A 130 12.60 -3.18 5.16
CA THR A 130 11.59 -2.53 4.31
C THR A 130 10.29 -2.35 5.08
N GLY A 131 9.81 -3.40 5.77
CA GLY A 131 8.58 -3.34 6.53
C GLY A 131 8.64 -2.35 7.69
N MET A 132 9.74 -2.34 8.45
CA MET A 132 9.99 -1.35 9.50
C MET A 132 9.99 0.07 8.94
N GLY A 133 10.67 0.29 7.81
CA GLY A 133 10.69 1.57 7.13
C GLY A 133 9.29 2.07 6.78
N LEU A 134 8.46 1.22 6.16
CA LEU A 134 7.07 1.54 5.83
C LEU A 134 6.24 1.90 7.07
N VAL A 135 6.38 1.15 8.17
CA VAL A 135 5.65 1.41 9.42
C VAL A 135 6.12 2.70 10.07
N ILE A 136 7.44 2.91 10.20
CA ILE A 136 7.99 4.10 10.86
C ILE A 136 7.63 5.36 10.08
N LEU A 137 7.75 5.33 8.74
CA LEU A 137 7.33 6.43 7.87
C LEU A 137 5.82 6.66 7.95
N GLY A 138 5.03 5.59 7.95
CA GLY A 138 3.58 5.66 8.11
C GLY A 138 3.13 6.25 9.45
N CYS A 139 3.96 6.11 10.48
CA CYS A 139 3.67 6.64 11.81
C CYS A 139 4.07 8.11 12.02
N GLN A 140 4.66 8.77 11.01
CA GLN A 140 5.09 10.16 11.13
C GLN A 140 3.92 11.15 11.16
N ASP A 141 4.18 12.32 11.73
CA ASP A 141 3.24 13.44 11.72
C ASP A 141 2.90 13.84 10.28
N GLY A 142 1.66 14.25 10.05
CA GLY A 142 1.15 14.60 8.72
C GLY A 142 0.58 13.42 7.92
N VAL A 143 0.86 12.17 8.32
CA VAL A 143 0.19 10.99 7.76
C VAL A 143 -1.19 10.85 8.38
N PHE A 144 -2.23 10.98 7.55
CA PHE A 144 -3.62 10.81 7.99
C PHE A 144 -3.89 9.37 8.37
N ARG A 145 -4.27 9.17 9.63
CA ARG A 145 -4.60 7.87 10.22
C ARG A 145 -5.96 8.03 10.87
N ARG A 146 -6.99 7.41 10.32
CA ARG A 146 -8.33 7.40 10.92
C ARG A 146 -8.32 6.58 12.21
N GLY A 147 -7.92 7.20 13.32
CA GLY A 147 -7.72 6.53 14.61
C GLY A 147 -9.03 6.09 15.27
N TYR A 148 -10.04 6.95 15.21
CA TYR A 148 -11.36 6.74 15.81
C TYR A 148 -12.14 5.58 15.16
N GLU A 149 -11.85 5.24 13.90
CA GLU A 149 -12.36 4.05 13.21
C GLU A 149 -11.22 3.29 12.51
N TRP A 150 -10.20 2.91 13.29
CA TRP A 150 -8.98 2.28 12.76
C TRP A 150 -9.25 1.05 11.88
N TYR A 151 -10.31 0.27 12.17
CA TYR A 151 -10.69 -0.93 11.43
C TYR A 151 -11.23 -0.65 10.02
N THR A 152 -11.54 0.60 9.67
CA THR A 152 -11.87 1.05 8.31
C THR A 152 -10.86 2.08 7.76
N SER A 153 -9.70 2.23 8.39
CA SER A 153 -8.71 3.21 7.97
C SER A 153 -8.01 2.79 6.68
N HIS A 154 -8.04 3.66 5.67
CA HIS A 154 -7.31 3.46 4.41
C HIS A 154 -5.81 3.26 4.65
N TYR A 155 -5.24 4.00 5.61
CA TYR A 155 -3.84 3.89 6.01
C TYR A 155 -3.48 2.49 6.52
N TYR A 156 -4.24 1.96 7.50
CA TYR A 156 -3.91 0.66 8.09
C TYR A 156 -4.04 -0.46 7.06
N TYR A 157 -5.05 -0.39 6.18
CA TYR A 157 -5.21 -1.36 5.10
C TYR A 157 -4.04 -1.30 4.12
N GLY A 158 -3.62 -0.09 3.73
CA GLY A 158 -2.49 0.12 2.83
C GLY A 158 -1.16 -0.38 3.39
N ILE A 159 -0.85 -0.08 4.66
CA ILE A 159 0.37 -0.57 5.31
C ILE A 159 0.36 -2.10 5.40
N ILE A 160 -0.74 -2.71 5.86
CA ILE A 160 -0.82 -4.17 5.95
C ILE A 160 -0.69 -4.81 4.56
N ALA A 161 -1.36 -4.27 3.54
CA ALA A 161 -1.25 -4.76 2.17
C ALA A 161 0.20 -4.67 1.64
N ALA A 162 0.90 -3.55 1.87
CA ALA A 162 2.30 -3.39 1.49
C ALA A 162 3.22 -4.38 2.22
N LEU A 163 3.00 -4.61 3.53
CA LEU A 163 3.74 -5.61 4.30
C LEU A 163 3.50 -7.04 3.77
N LEU A 164 2.28 -7.37 3.38
CA LEU A 164 1.96 -8.67 2.77
C LEU A 164 2.62 -8.83 1.39
N MET A 165 2.77 -7.75 0.61
CA MET A 165 3.51 -7.76 -0.65
C MET A 165 5.01 -8.00 -0.42
N VAL A 166 5.62 -7.28 0.54
CA VAL A 166 7.02 -7.47 0.94
C VAL A 166 7.25 -8.91 1.43
N PHE A 167 6.37 -9.42 2.28
CA PHE A 167 6.43 -10.80 2.75
C PHE A 167 6.30 -11.81 1.60
N SER A 168 5.37 -11.57 0.67
CA SER A 168 5.15 -12.45 -0.49
C SER A 168 6.40 -12.56 -1.37
N LEU A 169 7.13 -11.45 -1.57
CA LEU A 169 8.43 -11.46 -2.24
C LEU A 169 9.48 -12.24 -1.44
N ALA A 170 9.51 -12.01 -0.13
CA ALA A 170 10.51 -12.59 0.76
C ALA A 170 10.45 -14.11 0.80
N ILE A 171 9.28 -14.74 0.60
CA ILE A 171 9.08 -16.20 0.69
C ILE A 171 9.12 -16.95 -0.65
N VAL A 172 9.30 -16.26 -1.79
CA VAL A 172 9.18 -16.88 -3.12
C VAL A 172 10.01 -18.16 -3.24
N ALA A 173 11.29 -18.13 -2.86
CA ALA A 173 12.15 -19.31 -2.99
C ALA A 173 11.70 -20.47 -2.09
N ASP A 174 11.08 -20.18 -0.93
CA ASP A 174 10.61 -21.19 0.02
C ASP A 174 9.36 -21.90 -0.52
N ILE A 175 8.50 -21.19 -1.25
CA ILE A 175 7.34 -21.78 -1.96
C ILE A 175 7.77 -22.87 -2.95
N TYR A 176 8.92 -22.70 -3.62
CA TYR A 176 9.43 -23.67 -4.60
C TYR A 176 10.21 -24.81 -3.96
N LYS A 177 10.97 -24.54 -2.89
CA LYS A 177 11.77 -25.56 -2.19
C LYS A 177 10.92 -26.48 -1.32
N ASP A 178 9.79 -25.99 -0.82
CA ASP A 178 8.93 -26.72 0.10
C ASP A 178 8.05 -27.77 -0.59
N ARG A 179 8.46 -29.04 -0.41
CA ARG A 179 7.75 -30.22 -0.90
C ARG A 179 6.44 -30.51 -0.15
N GLN A 180 6.28 -29.98 1.07
CA GLN A 180 5.05 -30.14 1.86
C GLN A 180 4.00 -29.06 1.56
N HIS A 181 4.31 -28.11 0.67
CA HIS A 181 3.40 -27.04 0.23
C HIS A 181 2.87 -26.14 1.36
N ARG A 182 3.53 -26.10 2.53
CA ARG A 182 3.22 -25.22 3.66
C ARG A 182 3.34 -23.76 3.26
N TRP A 183 4.43 -23.36 2.64
CA TRP A 183 4.65 -21.98 2.20
C TRP A 183 3.69 -21.55 1.09
N ARG A 184 3.31 -22.49 0.22
CA ARG A 184 2.28 -22.26 -0.79
C ARG A 184 0.91 -22.00 -0.15
N ARG A 185 0.52 -22.80 0.85
CA ARG A 185 -0.73 -22.56 1.60
C ARG A 185 -0.70 -21.23 2.34
N ALA A 186 0.40 -20.92 3.02
CA ALA A 186 0.57 -19.63 3.69
C ALA A 186 0.43 -18.47 2.69
N HIS A 187 1.12 -18.53 1.55
CA HIS A 187 1.02 -17.54 0.49
C HIS A 187 -0.42 -17.38 -0.01
N MET A 188 -1.14 -18.48 -0.28
CA MET A 188 -2.54 -18.42 -0.74
C MET A 188 -3.45 -17.76 0.32
N ILE A 189 -3.36 -18.16 1.59
CA ILE A 189 -4.19 -17.61 2.67
C ILE A 189 -3.91 -16.11 2.82
N LEU A 190 -2.65 -15.74 2.95
CA LEU A 190 -2.25 -14.34 3.17
C LEU A 190 -2.56 -13.46 1.96
N ASN A 191 -2.43 -13.96 0.73
CA ASN A 191 -2.80 -13.17 -0.45
C ASN A 191 -4.31 -13.11 -0.69
N SER A 192 -5.09 -14.08 -0.22
CA SER A 192 -6.55 -13.91 -0.15
C SER A 192 -6.93 -12.77 0.78
N VAL A 193 -6.26 -12.64 1.94
CA VAL A 193 -6.42 -11.48 2.83
C VAL A 193 -5.97 -10.19 2.12
N ALA A 194 -4.85 -10.20 1.40
CA ALA A 194 -4.39 -9.04 0.64
C ALA A 194 -5.41 -8.58 -0.41
N VAL A 195 -6.07 -9.49 -1.13
CA VAL A 195 -7.15 -9.16 -2.08
C VAL A 195 -8.31 -8.45 -1.38
N LEU A 196 -8.73 -8.94 -0.21
CA LEU A 196 -9.77 -8.27 0.59
C LEU A 196 -9.34 -6.88 1.05
N LEU A 197 -8.08 -6.72 1.47
CA LEU A 197 -7.53 -5.42 1.82
C LEU A 197 -7.51 -4.46 0.63
N PHE A 198 -7.16 -4.90 -0.58
CA PHE A 198 -7.20 -4.06 -1.77
C PHE A 198 -8.61 -3.62 -2.15
N ILE A 199 -9.61 -4.51 -2.05
CA ILE A 199 -11.02 -4.16 -2.22
C ILE A 199 -11.43 -3.11 -1.18
N GLY A 200 -11.05 -3.36 0.09
CA GLY A 200 -11.27 -2.41 1.18
C GLY A 200 -10.59 -1.07 0.96
N GLN A 201 -9.39 -1.03 0.39
CA GLN A 201 -8.70 0.20 0.02
C GLN A 201 -9.41 0.96 -1.10
N GLY A 202 -10.02 0.27 -2.05
CA GLY A 202 -10.87 0.90 -3.08
C GLY A 202 -12.01 1.69 -2.44
N PHE A 203 -12.73 1.06 -1.50
CA PHE A 203 -13.83 1.71 -0.78
C PHE A 203 -13.37 2.82 0.18
N THR A 204 -12.41 2.52 1.04
CA THR A 204 -11.92 3.46 2.06
C THR A 204 -11.17 4.63 1.43
N GLY A 205 -10.48 4.42 0.29
CA GLY A 205 -9.80 5.49 -0.43
C GLY A 205 -10.79 6.48 -1.05
N THR A 206 -11.87 5.98 -1.67
CA THR A 206 -12.92 6.87 -2.19
C THR A 206 -13.66 7.60 -1.08
N ARG A 207 -13.86 6.97 0.08
CA ARG A 207 -14.43 7.63 1.26
C ARG A 207 -13.51 8.73 1.76
N ASP A 208 -12.23 8.45 1.94
CA ASP A 208 -11.28 9.40 2.52
C ASP A 208 -11.09 10.64 1.62
N LEU A 209 -11.32 10.53 0.31
CA LEU A 209 -11.38 11.71 -0.58
C LEU A 209 -12.54 12.68 -0.26
N LEU A 210 -13.59 12.24 0.44
CA LEU A 210 -14.65 13.11 0.93
C LEU A 210 -14.22 13.88 2.19
N GLU A 211 -13.24 13.38 2.93
CA GLU A 211 -12.73 13.97 4.18
C GLU A 211 -11.37 14.68 4.02
N ILE A 212 -10.66 14.41 2.92
CA ILE A 212 -9.45 15.12 2.51
C ILE A 212 -9.85 16.03 1.35
N PRO A 213 -10.43 17.19 1.64
CA PRO A 213 -11.07 18.00 0.63
C PRO A 213 -10.04 18.80 -0.16
N LEU A 214 -10.50 19.41 -1.24
CA LEU A 214 -9.68 20.36 -2.01
C LEU A 214 -9.27 21.54 -1.12
N SER A 215 -8.14 22.13 -1.46
CA SER A 215 -7.56 23.30 -0.81
C SER A 215 -8.55 24.40 -0.45
N TRP A 216 -9.43 24.77 -1.38
CA TRP A 216 -10.43 25.82 -1.21
C TRP A 216 -11.61 25.40 -0.29
N GLN A 217 -11.83 24.10 -0.13
CA GLN A 217 -12.88 23.54 0.73
C GLN A 217 -12.41 23.31 2.16
N MET A 218 -11.09 23.13 2.38
CA MET A 218 -10.50 22.87 3.70
C MET A 218 -11.01 23.84 4.79
N PRO A 219 -11.09 25.17 4.57
CA PRO A 219 -11.53 26.10 5.61
C PRO A 219 -12.93 25.82 6.15
N TYR A 220 -13.82 25.21 5.35
CA TYR A 220 -15.19 24.90 5.75
C TYR A 220 -15.32 23.46 6.27
N ILE A 221 -14.79 22.49 5.53
CA ILE A 221 -14.95 21.07 5.84
C ILE A 221 -14.23 20.68 7.13
N TYR A 222 -13.08 21.29 7.43
CA TYR A 222 -12.35 21.01 8.68
C TYR A 222 -12.96 21.67 9.93
N GLN A 223 -14.05 22.43 9.79
CA GLN A 223 -14.83 22.89 10.95
C GLN A 223 -15.84 21.84 11.43
N CYS A 224 -16.13 20.82 10.61
CA CYS A 224 -17.03 19.74 11.00
C CYS A 224 -16.37 18.77 11.99
N ASP A 225 -17.19 18.22 12.88
CA ASP A 225 -16.84 17.11 13.74
C ASP A 225 -17.20 15.79 13.03
N PHE A 226 -16.18 15.12 12.52
CA PHE A 226 -16.31 13.84 11.82
C PHE A 226 -16.58 12.65 12.75
N GLU A 227 -16.35 12.79 14.06
CA GLU A 227 -16.64 11.75 15.03
C GLU A 227 -18.12 11.78 15.42
N ASN A 228 -18.65 12.99 15.67
CA ASN A 228 -20.06 13.18 16.05
C ASN A 228 -21.00 13.45 14.85
N LEU A 229 -20.46 13.49 13.63
CA LEU A 229 -21.21 13.75 12.38
C LEU A 229 -21.97 15.08 12.41
N THR A 230 -21.34 16.14 12.92
CA THR A 230 -21.94 17.48 12.99
C THR A 230 -21.08 18.50 12.25
N CYS A 231 -21.72 19.55 11.74
CA CYS A 231 -21.04 20.70 11.14
C CYS A 231 -21.59 21.99 11.77
N PRO A 232 -20.81 23.06 11.84
CA PRO A 232 -21.32 24.36 12.24
C PRO A 232 -22.50 24.77 11.37
N GLN A 233 -23.60 25.19 11.98
CA GLN A 233 -24.70 25.80 11.25
C GLN A 233 -24.24 27.17 10.75
N LEU A 234 -24.60 27.53 9.52
CA LEU A 234 -24.47 28.91 9.06
C LEU A 234 -25.26 29.78 10.03
N SER A 235 -24.60 30.73 10.69
CA SER A 235 -25.32 31.75 11.47
C SER A 235 -26.21 32.54 10.50
N ASP A 236 -27.52 32.59 10.74
CA ASP A 236 -28.54 33.30 9.95
C ASP A 236 -28.37 34.84 9.90
N GLY A 237 -27.15 35.37 9.95
CA GLY A 237 -26.84 36.76 10.30
C GLY A 237 -26.28 37.65 9.20
N GLU A 238 -25.99 37.16 7.99
CA GLU A 238 -25.47 37.98 6.89
C GLU A 238 -26.26 37.76 5.59
N GLY A 239 -27.59 37.90 5.70
CA GLY A 239 -28.46 38.21 4.57
C GLY A 239 -28.88 39.68 4.65
N GLY A 240 -28.00 40.58 4.20
CA GLY A 240 -28.34 41.97 3.89
C GLY A 240 -28.84 42.10 2.46
#